data_AF-A0A6J8AAE9-F1
#
_entry.id   AF-A0A6J8AAE9-F1
#
_cell.length_a   1.000
_cell.length_b   1.000
_cell.length_c   1.000
_cell.angle_alpha   90.00
_cell.angle_beta   90.00
_cell.angle_gamma   90.00
#
_symmetry.space_group_name_H-M   'P 1'
#
loop_
_entity.id
_entity.type
_entity.pdbx_description
1 polymer ?
#
loop_
_entity_poly.entity_id
_entity_poly.type
_entity_poly.pdbx_seq_one_letter_code
_entity_poly.pdbx_strand_id
1 'polypeptide(L)'
;MTAAKRILRKAQRQAYASQRESTAGKIMKASNADTKLFYKLINMQRKTPLSNTKILTLNDKTAEDGPGIMNIWQEHFQQLATPTLEQNFATEKLELSEIQNNIIESIEREKGQGIGHVNEKEVNMAIENLTAGKAPYEDGISAEHYKYGMDELTPFIVHVLNLIITYLDVLIFPKHRYSYTNPKERKIQNITI
;
A
#
# COMPACT_ATOMS: atom_id res chain seq x y z
N MET A 1 -3.77 43.92 36.94
CA MET A 1 -4.43 42.60 36.78
C MET A 1 -4.01 41.81 35.51
N THR A 2 -3.35 42.43 34.52
CA THR A 2 -2.98 41.81 33.23
C THR A 2 -1.68 40.99 33.25
N ALA A 3 -0.70 41.39 34.06
CA ALA A 3 0.59 40.69 34.16
C ALA A 3 0.47 39.28 34.75
N ALA A 4 -0.29 39.11 35.83
CA ALA A 4 -0.54 37.80 36.45
C ALA A 4 -1.26 36.83 35.48
N LYS A 5 -2.25 37.32 34.73
CA LYS A 5 -2.93 36.53 33.68
C LYS A 5 -1.96 36.10 32.58
N ARG A 6 -1.01 36.96 32.19
CA ARG A 6 0.01 36.63 31.19
C ARG A 6 0.97 35.55 31.70
N ILE A 7 1.42 35.65 32.94
CA ILE A 7 2.28 34.64 33.58
C ILE A 7 1.57 33.29 33.67
N LEU A 8 0.31 33.27 34.12
CA LEU A 8 -0.49 32.05 34.20
C LEU A 8 -0.65 31.36 32.83
N ARG A 9 -0.98 32.12 31.78
CA ARG A 9 -1.08 31.58 30.41
C ARG A 9 0.25 31.04 29.90
N LYS A 10 1.37 31.69 30.22
CA LYS A 10 2.72 31.22 29.88
C LYS A 10 3.02 29.89 30.57
N ALA A 11 2.76 29.81 31.87
CA ALA A 11 2.95 28.59 32.66
C ALA A 11 2.05 27.44 32.16
N GLN A 12 0.78 27.71 31.84
CA GLN A 12 -0.13 26.73 31.26
C GLN A 12 0.39 26.21 29.91
N ARG A 13 0.80 27.12 29.00
CA ARG A 13 1.37 26.71 27.70
C ARG A 13 2.61 25.85 27.85
N GLN A 14 3.49 26.20 28.79
CA GLN A 14 4.69 25.43 29.07
C GLN A 14 4.34 24.04 29.63
N ALA A 15 3.42 23.96 30.60
CA ALA A 15 2.95 22.68 31.15
C ALA A 15 2.31 21.79 30.07
N TYR A 16 1.45 22.35 29.20
CA TYR A 16 0.87 21.62 28.08
C TYR A 16 1.92 21.16 27.07
N ALA A 17 2.92 21.98 26.76
CA ALA A 17 4.01 21.60 25.87
C ALA A 17 4.79 20.41 26.44
N SER A 18 5.21 20.48 27.71
CA SER A 18 5.92 19.40 28.40
C SER A 18 5.09 18.11 28.50
N GLN A 19 3.77 18.23 28.74
CA GLN A 19 2.88 17.07 28.79
C GLN A 19 2.76 16.39 27.42
N ARG A 20 2.65 17.16 26.32
CA ARG A 20 2.61 16.61 24.96
C ARG A 20 3.91 15.89 24.63
N GLU A 21 5.06 16.50 24.94
CA GLU A 21 6.37 15.92 24.68
C GLU A 21 6.59 14.62 25.46
N SER A 22 6.24 14.60 26.76
CA SER A 22 6.27 13.39 27.57
C SER A 22 5.37 12.28 27.00
N THR A 23 4.18 12.65 26.52
CA THR A 23 3.23 11.68 25.96
C THR A 23 3.71 11.12 24.62
N ALA A 24 4.26 11.96 23.74
CA ALA A 24 4.89 11.52 22.50
C ALA A 24 6.05 10.55 22.76
N GLY A 25 6.92 10.86 23.74
CA GLY A 25 8.00 9.97 24.15
C GLY A 25 7.50 8.61 24.66
N LYS A 26 6.39 8.58 25.41
CA LYS A 26 5.77 7.32 25.87
C LYS A 26 5.19 6.51 24.72
N ILE A 27 4.55 7.15 23.75
CA ILE A 27 4.01 6.51 22.54
C ILE A 27 5.15 5.88 21.74
N MET A 28 6.22 6.62 21.49
CA MET A 28 7.39 6.12 20.74
C MET A 28 8.04 4.92 21.44
N LYS A 29 8.19 4.97 22.76
CA LYS A 29 8.73 3.82 23.53
C LYS A 29 7.80 2.61 23.48
N ALA A 30 6.49 2.82 23.60
CA ALA A 30 5.51 1.72 23.55
C ALA A 30 5.42 1.08 22.16
N SER A 31 5.62 1.85 21.09
CA SER A 31 5.57 1.37 19.70
C SER A 31 6.50 0.17 19.42
N ASN A 32 7.65 0.10 20.11
CA ASN A 32 8.67 -0.92 19.86
C ASN A 32 8.52 -2.17 20.74
N ALA A 33 7.72 -2.11 21.81
CA ALA A 33 7.74 -3.15 22.86
C ALA A 33 6.34 -3.60 23.33
N ASP A 34 5.31 -2.75 23.26
CA ASP A 34 3.97 -3.06 23.77
C ASP A 34 2.90 -2.42 22.87
N THR A 35 2.41 -3.24 21.94
CA THR A 35 1.36 -2.89 20.99
C THR A 35 0.06 -2.47 21.69
N LYS A 36 -0.27 -3.09 22.83
CA LYS A 36 -1.53 -2.82 23.57
C LYS A 36 -1.46 -1.46 24.25
N LEU A 37 -0.33 -1.15 24.89
CA LEU A 37 -0.09 0.15 25.50
C LEU A 37 0.00 1.25 24.44
N PHE A 38 0.62 0.97 23.29
CA PHE A 38 0.70 1.89 22.16
C PHE A 38 -0.70 2.34 21.71
N TYR A 39 -1.58 1.40 21.36
CA TYR A 39 -2.93 1.74 20.91
C TYR A 39 -3.76 2.42 22.01
N LYS A 40 -3.58 2.03 23.29
CA LYS A 40 -4.22 2.71 24.41
C LYS A 40 -3.81 4.18 24.50
N LEU A 41 -2.53 4.50 24.38
CA LEU A 41 -2.02 5.87 24.42
C LEU A 41 -2.50 6.70 23.23
N ILE A 42 -2.54 6.12 22.03
CA ILE A 42 -3.09 6.76 20.83
C ILE A 42 -4.58 7.07 21.01
N ASN A 43 -5.36 6.11 21.50
CA ASN A 43 -6.80 6.30 21.71
C ASN A 43 -7.09 7.36 22.77
N MET A 44 -6.28 7.47 23.82
CA MET A 44 -6.39 8.53 24.83
C MET A 44 -6.11 9.94 24.27
N GLN A 45 -5.40 10.09 23.16
CA GLN A 45 -5.12 11.38 22.52
C GLN A 45 -6.21 11.82 21.54
N ARG A 46 -7.18 10.95 21.22
CA ARG A 46 -8.30 11.32 20.34
C ARG A 46 -9.20 12.32 21.07
N LYS A 47 -9.29 13.54 20.55
CA LYS A 47 -10.15 14.60 21.09
C LYS A 47 -11.64 14.28 20.98
N THR A 48 -11.99 13.39 20.06
CA THR A 48 -13.36 12.96 19.82
C THR A 48 -13.52 11.55 20.40
N PRO A 49 -14.36 11.35 21.43
CA PRO A 49 -14.76 10.00 21.80
C PRO A 49 -15.41 9.34 20.58
N LEU A 50 -15.14 8.06 20.36
CA LEU A 50 -15.86 7.26 19.38
C LEU A 50 -17.33 7.21 19.82
N SER A 51 -18.17 8.06 19.23
CA SER A 51 -19.61 7.91 19.36
C SER A 51 -20.06 6.87 18.35
N ASN A 52 -20.79 5.86 18.83
CA ASN A 52 -21.59 5.04 17.92
C ASN A 52 -22.72 5.93 17.40
N THR A 53 -22.49 6.58 16.27
CA THR A 53 -23.47 7.46 15.66
C THR A 53 -24.30 6.62 14.70
N LYS A 54 -25.63 6.66 14.84
CA LYS A 54 -26.57 6.10 13.85
C LYS A 54 -26.66 6.95 12.58
N ILE A 55 -25.91 8.05 12.52
CA ILE A 55 -25.97 9.08 11.49
C ILE A 55 -24.66 9.04 10.72
N LEU A 56 -24.73 8.78 9.42
CA LEU A 56 -23.62 8.89 8.49
C LEU A 56 -23.71 10.22 7.77
N THR A 57 -22.69 11.07 7.92
CA THR A 57 -22.53 12.33 7.17
C THR A 57 -21.32 12.21 6.24
N LEU A 58 -21.53 12.25 4.92
CA LEU A 58 -20.47 12.17 3.92
C LEU A 58 -20.84 13.02 2.69
N ASN A 59 -19.95 13.93 2.25
CA ASN A 59 -20.15 14.78 1.06
C ASN A 59 -21.53 15.49 1.05
N ASP A 60 -21.86 16.17 2.16
CA ASP A 60 -23.14 16.87 2.39
C ASP A 60 -24.40 15.98 2.43
N LYS A 61 -24.25 14.65 2.26
CA LYS A 61 -25.34 13.68 2.46
C LYS A 61 -25.36 13.19 3.90
N THR A 62 -26.55 13.13 4.47
CA THR A 62 -26.78 12.64 5.84
C THR A 62 -27.86 11.55 5.81
N ALA A 63 -27.58 10.39 6.39
CA ALA A 63 -28.55 9.32 6.55
C ALA A 63 -28.54 8.78 7.99
N GLU A 64 -29.72 8.44 8.51
CA GLU A 64 -29.90 7.90 9.87
C GLU A 64 -30.46 6.48 9.88
N ASP A 65 -30.89 5.99 8.71
CA ASP A 65 -31.48 4.68 8.49
C ASP A 65 -30.49 3.74 7.79
N GLY A 66 -30.60 2.43 8.07
CA GLY A 66 -29.71 1.41 7.51
C GLY A 66 -29.64 1.43 5.97
N PRO A 67 -30.77 1.48 5.25
CA PRO A 67 -30.78 1.60 3.79
C PRO A 67 -30.11 2.89 3.27
N GLY A 68 -30.41 4.04 3.87
CA GLY A 68 -29.77 5.31 3.52
C GLY A 68 -28.25 5.31 3.73
N ILE A 69 -27.78 4.73 4.84
CA ILE A 69 -26.35 4.54 5.11
C ILE A 69 -25.69 3.66 4.04
N MET A 70 -26.36 2.58 3.66
CA MET A 70 -25.84 1.66 2.64
C MET A 70 -25.73 2.33 1.28
N ASN A 71 -26.71 3.14 0.89
CA ASN A 71 -26.67 3.91 -0.35
C ASN A 71 -25.53 4.93 -0.38
N ILE A 72 -25.30 5.67 0.72
CA ILE A 72 -24.16 6.61 0.81
C ILE A 72 -22.83 5.87 0.66
N TRP A 73 -22.67 4.71 1.31
CA TRP A 73 -21.45 3.90 1.16
C TRP A 73 -21.29 3.35 -0.25
N GLN A 74 -22.36 2.83 -0.85
CA GLN A 74 -22.33 2.33 -2.22
C GLN A 74 -21.85 3.41 -3.18
N GLU A 75 -22.43 4.61 -3.12
CA GLU A 75 -22.01 5.73 -3.97
C GLU A 75 -20.56 6.12 -3.71
N HIS A 76 -20.14 6.20 -2.44
CA HIS A 76 -18.76 6.54 -2.09
C HIS A 76 -17.75 5.53 -2.64
N PHE A 77 -17.99 4.23 -2.44
CA PHE A 77 -17.10 3.20 -2.94
C PHE A 77 -17.16 3.06 -4.46
N GLN A 78 -18.30 3.34 -5.08
CA GLN A 78 -18.41 3.40 -6.54
C GLN A 78 -17.56 4.55 -7.11
N GLN A 79 -17.51 5.71 -6.44
CA GLN A 79 -16.62 6.82 -6.81
C GLN A 79 -15.14 6.48 -6.61
N LEU A 80 -14.79 5.71 -5.57
CA LEU A 80 -13.41 5.25 -5.37
C LEU A 80 -13.00 4.18 -6.39
N ALA A 81 -13.92 3.29 -6.75
CA ALA A 81 -13.66 2.19 -7.69
C ALA A 81 -13.66 2.64 -9.15
N THR A 82 -14.43 3.68 -9.48
CA THR A 82 -14.53 4.21 -10.84
C THR A 82 -13.68 5.48 -10.92
N PRO A 83 -12.51 5.47 -11.57
CA PRO A 83 -11.71 6.67 -11.73
C PRO A 83 -12.47 7.68 -12.57
N THR A 84 -13.15 8.62 -11.92
CA THR A 84 -13.71 9.79 -12.59
C THR A 84 -12.54 10.70 -12.99
N LEU A 85 -12.34 10.82 -14.31
CA LEU A 85 -11.36 11.72 -14.93
C LEU A 85 -11.67 13.21 -14.70
N GLU A 86 -12.76 13.55 -14.00
CA GLU A 86 -13.23 14.92 -13.85
C GLU A 86 -12.86 15.55 -12.49
N GLN A 87 -12.07 16.62 -12.62
CA GLN A 87 -11.95 17.83 -11.79
C GLN A 87 -11.47 17.79 -10.34
N ASN A 88 -11.25 16.63 -9.72
CA ASN A 88 -10.54 16.55 -8.43
C ASN A 88 -9.43 15.49 -8.40
N PHE A 89 -8.94 15.07 -9.57
CA PHE A 89 -7.69 14.32 -9.61
C PHE A 89 -6.59 15.30 -9.20
N ALA A 90 -6.10 15.17 -7.97
CA ALA A 90 -5.02 16.01 -7.47
C ALA A 90 -3.80 15.80 -8.37
N THR A 91 -3.62 16.65 -9.38
CA THR A 91 -2.50 16.60 -10.32
C THR A 91 -1.18 16.57 -9.55
N GLU A 92 -1.11 17.30 -8.44
CA GLU A 92 -0.01 17.27 -7.48
C GLU A 92 0.25 15.86 -6.91
N LYS A 93 -0.78 15.06 -6.63
CA LYS A 93 -0.62 13.69 -6.15
C LYS A 93 -0.11 12.76 -7.25
N LEU A 94 -0.51 12.98 -8.50
CA LEU A 94 0.02 12.25 -9.66
C LEU A 94 1.50 12.59 -9.87
N GLU A 95 1.83 13.88 -9.88
CA GLU A 95 3.20 14.38 -10.00
C GLU A 95 4.08 13.84 -8.86
N LEU A 96 3.58 13.84 -7.62
CA LEU A 96 4.29 13.24 -6.48
C LEU A 96 4.48 11.73 -6.65
N SER A 97 3.48 11.02 -7.19
CA SER A 97 3.60 9.59 -7.47
C SER A 97 4.61 9.31 -8.59
N GLU A 98 4.65 10.14 -9.62
CA GLU A 98 5.62 10.05 -10.71
C GLU A 98 7.03 10.33 -10.21
N ILE A 99 7.22 11.36 -9.39
CA ILE A 99 8.51 11.67 -8.75
C ILE A 99 8.96 10.51 -7.86
N GLN A 100 8.06 9.95 -7.04
CA GLN A 100 8.37 8.80 -6.20
C GLN A 100 8.78 7.58 -7.04
N ASN A 101 8.03 7.26 -8.09
CA ASN A 101 8.35 6.16 -8.99
C ASN A 101 9.71 6.38 -9.67
N ASN A 102 10.01 7.60 -10.13
CA ASN A 102 11.29 7.94 -10.72
C ASN A 102 12.45 7.80 -9.73
N ILE A 103 12.27 8.21 -8.47
CA ILE A 103 13.26 8.03 -7.41
C ILE A 103 13.48 6.54 -7.15
N ILE A 104 12.41 5.76 -7.00
CA ILE A 104 12.49 4.31 -6.82
C ILE A 104 13.25 3.68 -7.99
N GLU A 105 12.87 3.99 -9.22
CA GLU A 105 13.57 3.50 -10.42
C GLU A 105 15.05 3.86 -10.41
N SER A 106 15.41 5.11 -10.06
CA SER A 106 16.83 5.52 -10.00
C SER A 106 17.62 4.73 -8.96
N ILE A 107 17.04 4.53 -7.77
CA ILE A 107 17.65 3.78 -6.68
C ILE A 107 17.82 2.31 -7.07
N GLU A 108 16.80 1.70 -7.67
CA GLU A 108 16.86 0.30 -8.10
C GLU A 108 17.84 0.11 -9.27
N ARG A 109 17.95 1.09 -10.19
CA ARG A 109 18.98 1.09 -11.23
C ARG A 109 20.40 1.19 -10.66
N GLU A 110 20.61 2.05 -9.67
CA GLU A 110 21.91 2.20 -9.01
C GLU A 110 22.31 0.96 -8.21
N LYS A 111 21.34 0.27 -7.59
CA LYS A 111 21.59 -1.01 -6.91
C LYS A 111 22.05 -2.10 -7.87
N GLY A 112 21.71 -2.01 -9.15
CA GLY A 112 22.15 -2.95 -10.19
C GLY A 112 21.72 -4.40 -9.95
N GLN A 113 20.73 -4.61 -9.07
CA GLN A 113 20.18 -5.93 -8.77
C GLN A 113 19.01 -6.17 -9.72
N GLY A 114 19.30 -6.79 -10.86
CA GLY A 114 18.25 -7.41 -11.67
C GLY A 114 17.52 -8.48 -10.85
N ILE A 115 16.29 -8.79 -11.24
CA ILE A 115 15.59 -9.95 -10.67
C ILE A 115 16.41 -11.19 -11.05
N GLY A 116 17.02 -11.83 -10.05
CA GLY A 116 17.78 -13.04 -10.24
C GLY A 116 16.89 -14.21 -10.68
N HIS A 117 17.50 -15.22 -11.28
CA HIS A 117 16.80 -16.48 -11.52
C HIS A 117 16.32 -17.08 -10.19
N VAL A 118 15.08 -17.57 -10.21
CA VAL A 118 14.45 -18.24 -9.08
C VAL A 118 15.00 -19.65 -8.97
N ASN A 119 15.28 -20.09 -7.74
CA ASN A 119 15.72 -21.45 -7.44
C ASN A 119 14.60 -22.31 -6.82
N GLU A 120 14.79 -23.63 -6.80
CA GLU A 120 13.81 -24.58 -6.24
C GLU A 120 13.51 -24.34 -4.75
N LYS A 121 14.50 -23.87 -3.97
CA LYS A 121 14.30 -23.61 -2.54
C LYS A 121 13.34 -22.45 -2.31
N GLU A 122 13.46 -21.39 -3.11
CA GLU A 122 12.56 -20.23 -3.06
C GLU A 122 11.12 -20.62 -3.42
N VAL A 123 10.96 -21.45 -4.46
CA VAL A 123 9.64 -21.97 -4.86
C VAL A 123 9.04 -22.86 -3.78
N ASN A 124 9.83 -23.78 -3.21
CA ASN A 124 9.37 -24.65 -2.12
C ASN A 124 8.94 -23.81 -0.90
N MET A 125 9.74 -22.83 -0.50
CA MET A 125 9.36 -21.92 0.58
C MET A 125 8.06 -21.15 0.26
N ALA A 126 7.87 -20.71 -0.98
CA ALA A 126 6.64 -20.04 -1.39
C ALA A 126 5.42 -20.97 -1.31
N ILE A 127 5.56 -22.21 -1.76
CA ILE A 127 4.49 -23.22 -1.69
C ILE A 127 4.14 -23.57 -0.23
N GLU A 128 5.14 -23.77 0.64
CA GLU A 128 4.92 -24.04 2.07
C GLU A 128 4.10 -22.93 2.74
N ASN A 129 4.36 -21.67 2.36
CA ASN A 129 3.69 -20.49 2.88
C ASN A 129 2.26 -20.26 2.33
N LEU A 130 1.78 -21.07 1.37
CA LEU A 130 0.40 -20.98 0.90
C LEU A 130 -0.60 -21.28 2.03
N THR A 131 -1.66 -20.49 2.13
CA THR A 131 -2.72 -20.71 3.13
C THR A 131 -3.63 -21.86 2.68
N ALA A 132 -3.65 -22.95 3.44
CA ALA A 132 -4.56 -24.08 3.21
C ALA A 132 -6.02 -23.72 3.58
N GLY A 133 -6.98 -24.49 3.05
CA GLY A 133 -8.41 -24.37 3.35
C GLY A 133 -9.10 -23.17 2.69
N LYS A 134 -8.44 -22.49 1.76
CA LYS A 134 -9.08 -21.48 0.90
C LYS A 134 -9.77 -22.16 -0.28
N ALA A 135 -10.87 -21.57 -0.73
CA ALA A 135 -11.54 -22.03 -1.93
C ALA A 135 -10.58 -21.95 -3.14
N PRO A 136 -10.56 -22.97 -4.01
CA PRO A 136 -9.77 -22.91 -5.24
C PRO A 136 -10.27 -21.79 -6.16
N TYR A 137 -9.43 -21.38 -7.09
CA TYR A 137 -9.79 -20.44 -8.16
C TYR A 137 -10.58 -21.16 -9.27
N GLU A 138 -10.86 -20.45 -10.37
CA GLU A 138 -11.67 -20.95 -11.50
C GLU A 138 -11.08 -22.20 -12.17
N ASP A 139 -9.78 -22.44 -11.99
CA ASP A 139 -9.06 -23.62 -12.47
C ASP A 139 -9.22 -24.87 -11.58
N GLY A 140 -9.85 -24.72 -10.41
CA GLY A 140 -10.01 -25.80 -9.44
C GLY A 140 -8.73 -26.16 -8.67
N ILE A 141 -7.63 -25.43 -8.86
CA ILE A 141 -6.35 -25.74 -8.20
C ILE A 141 -6.32 -25.05 -6.85
N SER A 142 -6.29 -25.84 -5.79
CA SER A 142 -6.17 -25.36 -4.41
C SER A 142 -4.72 -25.37 -3.91
N ALA A 143 -4.46 -24.68 -2.80
CA ALA A 143 -3.13 -24.66 -2.17
C ALA A 143 -2.61 -26.06 -1.82
N GLU A 144 -3.50 -26.99 -1.47
CA GLU A 144 -3.19 -28.38 -1.15
C GLU A 144 -2.55 -29.11 -2.33
N HIS A 145 -3.00 -28.85 -3.56
CA HIS A 145 -2.43 -29.48 -4.75
C HIS A 145 -0.96 -29.12 -4.92
N TYR A 146 -0.60 -27.85 -4.70
CA TYR A 146 0.80 -27.41 -4.72
C TYR A 146 1.61 -28.01 -3.56
N LYS A 147 1.04 -28.07 -2.35
CA LYS A 147 1.75 -28.60 -1.18
C LYS A 147 2.00 -30.11 -1.27
N TYR A 148 1.05 -30.88 -1.77
CA TYR A 148 1.19 -32.33 -1.91
C TYR A 148 2.00 -32.74 -3.14
N GLY A 149 1.91 -31.98 -4.25
CA GLY A 149 2.67 -32.22 -5.48
C GLY A 149 4.02 -31.51 -5.55
N MET A 150 4.54 -30.98 -4.42
CA MET A 150 5.71 -30.09 -4.39
C MET A 150 6.91 -30.65 -5.14
N ASP A 151 7.32 -31.88 -4.84
CA ASP A 151 8.53 -32.49 -5.43
C ASP A 151 8.45 -32.63 -6.96
N GLU A 152 7.24 -32.82 -7.48
CA GLU A 152 6.99 -33.04 -8.91
C GLU A 152 6.75 -31.72 -9.64
N LEU A 153 6.09 -30.75 -9.01
CA LEU A 153 5.69 -29.47 -9.61
C LEU A 153 6.80 -28.41 -9.56
N THR A 154 7.61 -28.40 -8.50
CA THR A 154 8.63 -27.36 -8.28
C THR A 154 9.57 -27.17 -9.47
N PRO A 155 10.13 -28.22 -10.11
CA PRO A 155 11.01 -28.03 -11.27
C PRO A 155 10.32 -27.33 -12.44
N PHE A 156 9.03 -27.62 -12.68
CA PHE A 156 8.25 -26.97 -13.75
C PHE A 156 7.93 -25.52 -13.40
N ILE A 157 7.56 -25.24 -12.15
CA ILE A 157 7.27 -23.88 -11.68
C ILE A 157 8.54 -23.02 -11.79
N VAL A 158 9.70 -23.54 -11.35
CA VAL A 158 10.99 -22.87 -11.50
C VAL A 158 11.30 -22.58 -12.97
N HIS A 159 11.09 -23.55 -13.85
CA HIS A 159 11.33 -23.37 -15.28
C HIS A 159 10.43 -22.28 -15.87
N VAL A 160 9.12 -22.30 -15.58
CA VAL A 160 8.16 -21.30 -16.07
C VAL A 160 8.48 -19.91 -15.51
N LEU A 161 8.78 -19.78 -14.21
CA LEU A 161 9.13 -18.51 -13.60
C LEU A 161 10.40 -17.93 -14.21
N ASN A 162 11.44 -18.75 -14.41
CA ASN A 162 12.67 -18.30 -15.05
C ASN A 162 12.45 -17.92 -16.52
N LEU A 163 11.61 -18.66 -17.24
CA LEU A 163 11.23 -18.30 -18.61
C LEU A 163 10.47 -16.97 -18.65
N ILE A 164 9.55 -16.75 -17.71
CA ILE A 164 8.83 -15.48 -17.56
C ILE A 164 9.82 -14.35 -17.23
N ILE A 165 10.76 -14.55 -16.32
CA ILE A 165 11.77 -13.53 -15.96
C ILE A 165 12.63 -13.19 -17.18
N THR A 166 13.09 -14.19 -17.94
CA THR A 166 13.85 -13.97 -19.18
C THR A 166 13.01 -13.33 -20.28
N TYR A 167 11.73 -13.67 -20.40
CA TYR A 167 10.85 -13.09 -21.41
C TYR A 167 10.41 -11.67 -21.06
N LEU A 168 10.20 -11.40 -19.76
CA LEU A 168 9.81 -10.11 -19.22
C LEU A 168 10.99 -9.18 -18.96
N ASP A 169 12.25 -9.56 -19.25
CA ASP A 169 13.39 -8.64 -19.33
C ASP A 169 12.97 -7.35 -20.11
N VAL A 170 12.63 -6.18 -19.54
CA VAL A 170 12.97 -5.55 -18.27
C VAL A 170 14.41 -5.82 -17.85
N LEU A 171 15.30 -5.51 -18.80
CA LEU A 171 16.63 -5.00 -18.54
C LEU A 171 17.47 -5.86 -17.57
N ILE A 172 17.94 -7.02 -18.03
CA ILE A 172 19.40 -7.23 -17.98
C ILE A 172 20.00 -6.02 -18.70
N PHE A 173 20.33 -4.95 -17.97
CA PHE A 173 20.99 -3.78 -18.52
C PHE A 173 22.21 -4.25 -19.32
N PRO A 174 22.19 -4.21 -20.68
CA PRO A 174 23.45 -4.14 -21.38
C PRO A 174 23.99 -2.77 -20.97
N LYS A 175 25.24 -2.70 -20.54
CA LYS A 175 25.90 -1.45 -20.13
C LYS A 175 25.85 -0.30 -21.16
N HIS A 176 25.24 -0.47 -22.34
CA HIS A 176 25.14 0.58 -23.33
C HIS A 176 23.80 0.67 -24.07
N ARG A 177 23.26 1.90 -24.03
CA ARG A 177 22.39 2.57 -25.02
C ARG A 177 21.03 1.96 -25.30
N TYR A 178 20.00 2.54 -24.67
CA TYR A 178 18.80 2.92 -25.42
C TYR A 178 18.39 4.35 -25.06
N SER A 179 18.49 5.25 -26.04
CA SER A 179 17.73 6.48 -26.05
C SER A 179 16.25 6.11 -26.11
N TYR A 180 15.48 6.56 -25.14
CA TYR A 180 14.02 6.40 -25.12
C TYR A 180 13.43 7.03 -26.39
N THR A 181 12.89 6.22 -27.30
CA THR A 181 11.96 6.69 -28.32
C THR A 181 10.52 6.47 -27.85
N ASN A 182 9.69 7.46 -28.13
CA ASN A 182 8.34 7.65 -27.61
C ASN A 182 7.40 6.51 -28.06
N PRO A 183 6.60 5.90 -27.17
CA PRO A 183 5.69 4.80 -27.50
C PRO A 183 4.60 5.13 -28.53
N LYS A 184 4.42 6.39 -28.92
CA LYS A 184 3.51 6.78 -30.01
C LYS A 184 4.02 6.41 -31.42
N GLU A 185 5.29 6.03 -31.58
CA GLU A 185 5.88 5.68 -32.89
C GLU A 185 5.80 4.17 -33.23
N ARG A 186 5.29 3.32 -32.33
CA ARG A 186 5.12 1.87 -32.58
C ARG A 186 3.83 1.51 -33.32
N LYS A 187 3.44 2.31 -34.31
CA LYS A 187 2.45 1.87 -35.31
C LYS A 187 3.13 1.78 -36.66
N ILE A 188 2.93 0.62 -37.28
CA ILE A 188 3.37 0.24 -38.63
C ILE A 188 4.81 -0.26 -38.66
N GLN A 189 4.98 -1.58 -38.49
CA GLN A 189 5.78 -2.40 -39.41
C GLN A 189 5.61 -3.90 -39.07
N ASN A 190 5.14 -4.63 -40.09
CA ASN A 190 5.35 -6.06 -40.34
C ASN A 190 4.38 -7.06 -39.66
N ILE A 191 3.24 -7.28 -40.35
CA ILE A 191 2.68 -8.62 -40.52
C ILE A 191 2.72 -8.95 -42.02
N THR A 192 3.78 -9.67 -42.39
CA THR A 192 3.92 -10.56 -43.57
C THR A 192 4.84 -11.65 -43.00
N ILE A 193 4.46 -12.91 -42.86
CA ILE A 193 3.73 -13.87 -43.71
C ILE A 193 2.81 -14.70 -42.81
#